data_AF-A0A8T6VC29-F1
#
_entry.id   AF-A0A8T6VC29-F1
#
_cell.length_a   1.000
_cell.length_b   1.000
_cell.length_c   1.000
_cell.angle_alpha   90.00
_cell.angle_beta   90.00
_cell.angle_gamma   90.00
#
_symmetry.space_group_name_H-M   'P 1'
#
loop_
_entity.id
_entity.type
_entity.pdbx_description
1 polymer ?
#
loop_
_entity_poly.entity_id
_entity_poly.type
_entity_poly.pdbx_seq_one_letter_code
_entity_poly.pdbx_strand_id
1 'polypeptide(L)'
;MLTDLPLTPDKPISLGVQQFCETCRRCLENCQAHAISENRTAEAITASNNSGIMKWQVDGEKCFRFWSENGVDCSVCIKVCPFNRKE
;
A
#
# COMPACT_ATOMS: atom_id res chain seq x y z
N MET A 1 7.78 17.90 4.20
CA MET A 1 8.58 18.94 4.87
C MET A 1 7.81 19.35 6.11
N LEU A 2 8.46 19.40 7.28
CA LEU A 2 7.87 19.86 8.53
C LEU A 2 8.34 21.31 8.77
N THR A 3 7.48 22.16 9.31
CA THR A 3 7.78 23.59 9.54
C THR A 3 6.93 24.13 10.67
N ASP A 4 7.44 25.13 11.37
CA ASP A 4 6.73 25.88 12.42
C ASP A 4 5.98 27.11 11.86
N LEU A 5 6.02 27.32 10.53
CA LEU A 5 5.26 28.39 9.87
C LEU A 5 3.75 28.17 10.12
N PRO A 6 2.98 29.21 10.51
CA PRO A 6 1.55 29.07 10.71
C PRO A 6 0.84 28.86 9.37
N LEU A 7 0.31 27.67 9.16
CA LEU A 7 -0.44 27.27 7.97
C LEU A 7 -1.83 26.78 8.36
N THR A 8 -2.82 26.97 7.47
CA THR A 8 -4.15 26.38 7.63
C THR A 8 -4.13 24.94 7.12
N PRO A 9 -4.45 23.92 7.94
CA PRO A 9 -4.50 22.54 7.47
C PRO A 9 -5.65 22.31 6.48
N ASP A 10 -5.37 21.57 5.40
CA ASP A 10 -6.40 21.06 4.50
C ASP A 10 -7.29 20.00 5.17
N LYS A 11 -8.44 19.73 4.56
CA LYS A 11 -9.34 18.66 4.99
C LYS A 11 -9.04 17.35 4.24
N PRO A 12 -9.19 16.18 4.90
CA PRO A 12 -9.16 14.91 4.20
C PRO A 12 -10.22 14.83 3.09
N ILE A 13 -9.91 14.13 2.01
CA ILE A 13 -10.85 13.82 0.92
C ILE A 13 -11.08 12.30 0.86
N SER A 14 -12.30 11.90 0.50
CA SER A 14 -12.63 10.51 0.19
C SER A 14 -13.05 10.40 -1.28
N LEU A 15 -12.21 9.71 -2.07
CA LEU A 15 -12.45 9.49 -3.50
C LEU A 15 -13.08 8.11 -3.79
N GLY A 16 -13.48 7.37 -2.75
CA GLY A 16 -13.98 6.00 -2.91
C GLY A 16 -12.91 4.92 -3.14
N VAL A 17 -11.62 5.27 -2.97
CA VAL A 17 -10.48 4.34 -3.20
C VAL A 17 -10.60 3.09 -2.32
N GLN A 18 -11.03 3.24 -1.07
CA GLN A 18 -11.19 2.11 -0.16
C GLN A 18 -12.23 1.11 -0.69
N GLN A 19 -13.42 1.58 -1.06
CA GLN A 19 -14.51 0.74 -1.59
C GLN A 19 -14.10 0.08 -2.91
N PHE A 20 -13.36 0.80 -3.76
CA PHE A 20 -12.81 0.24 -4.99
C PHE A 20 -11.82 -0.90 -4.71
N CYS A 21 -10.92 -0.73 -3.74
CA CYS A 21 -9.92 -1.73 -3.38
C CYS A 21 -10.52 -3.01 -2.77
N GLU A 22 -11.66 -2.93 -2.08
CA GLU A 22 -12.36 -4.11 -1.55
C GLU A 22 -12.72 -5.13 -2.64
N THR A 23 -12.99 -4.67 -3.87
CA THR A 23 -13.38 -5.54 -4.99
C THR A 23 -12.29 -5.71 -6.03
N CYS A 24 -11.47 -4.70 -6.29
CA CYS A 24 -10.51 -4.70 -7.39
C CYS A 24 -9.41 -5.76 -7.25
N ARG A 25 -8.78 -5.85 -6.08
CA ARG A 25 -7.73 -6.83 -5.71
C ARG A 25 -6.55 -7.04 -6.69
N ARG A 26 -6.43 -6.26 -7.77
CA ARG A 26 -5.39 -6.44 -8.81
C ARG A 26 -3.96 -6.41 -8.28
N CYS A 27 -3.64 -5.49 -7.37
CA CYS A 27 -2.29 -5.40 -6.81
C CYS A 27 -1.93 -6.64 -5.98
N LEU A 28 -2.89 -7.18 -5.22
CA LEU A 28 -2.77 -8.42 -4.46
C LEU A 28 -2.52 -9.61 -5.40
N GLU A 29 -3.34 -9.76 -6.44
CA GLU A 29 -3.26 -10.86 -7.40
C GLU A 29 -1.97 -10.87 -8.22
N ASN A 30 -1.39 -9.71 -8.49
CA ASN A 30 -0.18 -9.58 -9.31
C ASN A 30 1.12 -9.47 -8.49
N CYS A 31 1.05 -9.50 -7.16
CA CYS A 31 2.22 -9.44 -6.31
C CYS A 31 2.96 -10.78 -6.33
N GLN A 32 4.12 -10.84 -6.98
CA GLN A 32 4.92 -12.08 -7.07
C GLN A 32 5.46 -12.55 -5.70
N ALA A 33 5.67 -11.60 -4.79
CA ALA A 33 6.12 -11.87 -3.43
C ALA A 33 4.99 -12.33 -2.49
N HIS A 34 3.72 -12.26 -2.93
CA HIS A 34 2.55 -12.48 -2.08
C HIS A 34 2.63 -11.71 -0.75
N ALA A 35 3.06 -10.45 -0.84
CA ALA A 35 3.35 -9.61 0.32
C ALA A 35 2.13 -8.79 0.80
N ILE A 36 1.10 -8.63 -0.04
CA ILE A 36 -0.08 -7.81 0.31
C ILE A 36 -1.10 -8.71 1.01
N SER A 37 -1.67 -8.24 2.12
CA SER A 37 -2.73 -8.97 2.84
C SER A 37 -4.06 -8.94 2.08
N GLU A 38 -4.84 -10.00 2.19
CA GLU A 38 -6.17 -10.05 1.56
C GLU A 38 -7.18 -9.12 2.24
N ASN A 39 -7.16 -9.10 3.56
CA ASN A 39 -8.10 -8.35 4.38
C ASN A 39 -7.38 -7.24 5.14
N ARG A 40 -8.15 -6.24 5.55
CA ARG A 40 -7.66 -5.20 6.45
C ARG A 40 -7.55 -5.75 7.86
N THR A 41 -6.46 -5.43 8.54
CA THR A 41 -6.28 -5.68 9.98
C THR A 41 -5.65 -4.45 10.64
N ALA A 42 -5.98 -4.24 11.91
CA ALA A 42 -5.32 -3.22 12.73
C ALA A 42 -4.07 -3.78 13.42
N GLU A 43 -3.90 -5.10 13.38
CA GLU A 43 -2.75 -5.80 13.93
C GLU A 43 -1.57 -5.72 12.95
N ALA A 44 -0.36 -5.64 13.49
CA ALA A 44 0.86 -5.75 12.72
C ALA A 44 1.10 -7.23 12.35
N ILE A 45 1.42 -7.52 11.09
CA ILE A 45 1.77 -8.90 10.67
C ILE A 45 3.29 -9.13 10.71
N THR A 46 4.08 -8.05 10.77
CA THR A 46 5.55 -8.05 10.87
C THR A 46 6.00 -6.88 11.74
N ALA A 47 7.27 -6.88 12.17
CA ALA A 47 7.86 -5.76 12.90
C ALA A 47 7.90 -4.46 12.08
N SER A 48 7.84 -4.58 10.76
CA SER A 48 7.80 -3.46 9.81
C SER A 48 6.42 -2.80 9.68
N ASN A 49 5.40 -3.27 10.40
CA ASN A 49 4.05 -2.69 10.37
C ASN A 49 3.72 -1.89 11.64
N ASN A 50 3.13 -0.70 11.44
CA ASN A 50 2.51 0.05 12.54
C ASN A 50 1.12 -0.54 12.88
N SER A 51 0.91 -0.88 14.14
CA SER A 51 -0.35 -1.42 14.69
C SER A 51 -1.35 -0.32 15.02
N GLY A 52 -2.60 -0.69 15.29
CA GLY A 52 -3.69 0.21 15.66
C GLY A 52 -4.37 0.92 14.48
N ILE A 53 -3.90 0.72 13.25
CA ILE A 53 -4.46 1.37 12.05
C ILE A 53 -5.07 0.30 11.14
N MET A 54 -6.38 0.40 10.91
CA MET A 54 -7.11 -0.49 10.01
C MET A 54 -6.67 -0.31 8.55
N LYS A 55 -5.87 -1.23 8.03
CA LYS A 55 -5.37 -1.20 6.63
C LYS A 55 -5.04 -2.59 6.11
N TRP A 56 -4.89 -2.73 4.79
CA TRP A 56 -4.26 -3.92 4.21
C TRP A 56 -2.78 -3.87 4.55
N GLN A 57 -2.34 -4.77 5.43
CA GLN A 57 -0.94 -4.83 5.81
C GLN A 57 -0.11 -5.40 4.65
N VAL A 58 1.13 -4.90 4.52
CA VAL A 58 2.11 -5.44 3.58
C VAL A 58 3.24 -6.06 4.39
N ASP A 59 3.56 -7.30 4.11
CA ASP A 59 4.75 -8.00 4.60
C ASP A 59 5.98 -7.36 3.94
N GLY A 60 6.64 -6.46 4.66
CA GLY A 60 7.75 -5.66 4.15
C GLY A 60 8.95 -6.52 3.80
N GLU A 61 9.18 -7.56 4.59
CA GLU A 61 10.29 -8.50 4.48
C GLU A 61 10.17 -9.35 3.21
N LYS A 62 8.97 -9.86 2.88
CA LYS A 62 8.72 -10.55 1.60
C LYS A 62 8.89 -9.61 0.41
N CYS A 63 8.32 -8.42 0.49
CA CYS A 63 8.41 -7.42 -0.59
C CYS A 63 9.87 -7.04 -0.88
N PHE A 64 10.63 -6.73 0.16
CA PHE A 64 12.02 -6.31 0.04
C PHE A 64 12.97 -7.44 -0.38
N ARG A 65 12.71 -8.67 0.08
CA ARG A 65 13.45 -9.86 -0.40
C ARG A 65 13.32 -10.01 -1.92
N PHE A 66 12.09 -9.91 -2.44
CA PHE A 66 11.86 -9.99 -3.88
C PHE A 66 12.54 -8.87 -4.67
N TRP A 67 12.57 -7.64 -4.14
CA TRP A 67 13.34 -6.55 -4.75
C TRP A 67 14.84 -6.87 -4.80
N SER A 68 15.39 -7.37 -3.69
CA SER A 68 16.81 -7.72 -3.58
C SER A 68 17.19 -8.84 -4.55
N GLU A 69 16.32 -9.85 -4.71
CA GLU A 69 16.53 -10.98 -5.64
C GLU A 69 16.39 -10.57 -7.11
N ASN A 70 15.46 -9.67 -7.44
CA ASN A 70 15.32 -9.14 -8.79
C ASN A 70 16.43 -8.17 -9.20
N GLY A 71 17.19 -7.63 -8.24
CA GLY A 71 18.24 -6.64 -8.47
C GLY A 71 17.73 -5.26 -8.92
N VAL A 72 16.41 -5.03 -8.91
CA VAL A 72 15.75 -3.77 -9.26
C VAL A 72 14.45 -3.62 -8.46
N ASP A 73 14.00 -2.38 -8.30
CA ASP A 73 12.71 -2.08 -7.68
C ASP A 73 11.56 -2.74 -8.47
N CYS A 74 10.67 -3.48 -7.78
CA CYS A 74 9.60 -4.23 -8.46
C CYS A 74 8.45 -3.32 -8.94
N SER A 75 7.84 -2.57 -8.02
CA SER A 75 6.72 -1.64 -8.28
C SER A 75 5.52 -2.20 -9.08
N VAL A 76 5.35 -3.51 -9.18
CA VAL A 76 4.25 -4.12 -9.97
C VAL A 76 2.88 -3.69 -9.48
N CYS A 77 2.71 -3.55 -8.16
CA CYS A 77 1.46 -3.13 -7.53
C CYS A 77 1.01 -1.74 -8.01
N ILE A 78 1.97 -0.83 -8.23
CA ILE A 78 1.74 0.51 -8.78
C ILE A 78 1.41 0.39 -10.27
N LYS A 79 2.21 -0.38 -11.03
CA LYS A 79 2.02 -0.57 -12.48
C LYS A 79 0.63 -1.10 -12.85
N VAL A 80 0.10 -2.05 -12.09
CA VAL A 80 -1.21 -2.69 -12.39
C VAL A 80 -2.40 -1.94 -11.79
N CYS A 81 -2.16 -0.97 -10.91
CA CYS A 81 -3.23 -0.21 -10.26
C CYS A 81 -4.06 0.56 -11.30
N PRO A 82 -5.39 0.42 -11.33
CA PRO A 82 -6.25 1.19 -12.23
C PRO A 82 -6.10 2.70 -12.09
N PHE A 83 -5.82 3.19 -10.87
CA PHE A 83 -5.55 4.62 -10.62
C PHE A 83 -4.23 5.13 -11.21
N ASN A 84 -3.38 4.25 -11.72
CA ASN A 84 -2.14 4.61 -12.41
C ASN A 84 -2.32 4.69 -13.94
N ARG A 85 -3.55 4.66 -14.44
CA ARG A 85 -3.88 4.89 -15.84
C ARG A 85 -4.51 6.27 -16.02
N LYS A 86 -4.30 6.87 -17.18
CA LYS A 86 -4.89 8.17 -17.56
C LYS A 86 -6.33 8.04 -18.08
N GLU A 87 -6.79 6.80 -18.28
CA GLU A 87 -8.11 6.43 -18.80
C GLU A 87 -8.64 5.21 -18.03
#